data_AF-A0A5M9JH02-F1
#
_entry.id   AF-A0A5M9JH02-F1
#
_cell.length_a   1.000
_cell.length_b   1.000
_cell.length_c   1.000
_cell.angle_alpha   90.00
_cell.angle_beta   90.00
_cell.angle_gamma   90.00
#
_symmetry.space_group_name_H-M   'P 1'
#
loop_
_entity.id
_entity.type
_entity.pdbx_description
1 polymer ?
#
loop_
_entity_poly.entity_id
_entity_poly.type
_entity_poly.pdbx_seq_one_letter_code
_entity_poly.pdbx_strand_id
1 'polypeptide(L)'
;MMPKKFTRGWLKADELFQILTKKFSQSPTVWVNYAHFLFNTLGSPDRGRALLPRATQSLPPHTHLPLTLKFAALEFRSEHGSPERGRTIFEGVLAKWNKRLDIWGQLLDLEIKAGDKSIVRGVFERVARIKGLKPKGAKGWFKRWSEWEKVNGDKKSQEKVAAIAAEWVRSRSEKQDDEE
;
A
#
# COMPACT_ATOMS: atom_id res chain seq x y z
N MET A 1 1.66 31.62 10.77
CA MET A 1 1.18 31.72 12.16
C MET A 1 -0.33 31.54 12.14
N MET A 2 -0.88 30.45 12.70
CA MET A 2 -2.31 30.11 12.58
C MET A 2 -3.17 30.75 13.69
N PRO A 3 -4.48 31.00 13.47
CA PRO A 3 -5.32 31.73 14.42
C PRO A 3 -5.65 30.90 15.67
N LYS A 4 -5.55 31.52 16.85
CA LYS A 4 -5.72 30.91 18.20
C LYS A 4 -7.04 30.17 18.45
N LYS A 5 -8.09 30.41 17.66
CA LYS A 5 -9.39 29.71 17.79
C LYS A 5 -9.36 28.30 17.17
N PHE A 6 -8.64 28.11 16.06
CA PHE A 6 -8.51 26.81 15.40
C PHE A 6 -7.66 25.85 16.22
N THR A 7 -6.62 26.35 16.87
CA THR A 7 -5.74 25.56 17.74
C THR A 7 -6.49 24.98 18.96
N ARG A 8 -7.47 25.71 19.52
CA ARG A 8 -8.26 25.22 20.67
C ARG A 8 -9.21 24.07 20.31
N GLY A 9 -9.72 24.04 19.07
CA GLY A 9 -10.58 22.96 18.59
C GLY A 9 -9.82 21.66 18.40
N TRP A 10 -8.59 21.72 17.87
CA TRP A 10 -7.77 20.55 17.62
C TRP A 10 -7.22 19.90 18.89
N LEU A 11 -6.90 20.68 19.93
CA LEU A 11 -6.51 20.13 21.23
C LEU A 11 -7.62 19.27 21.84
N LYS A 12 -8.88 19.76 21.81
CA LYS A 12 -10.03 18.97 22.26
C LYS A 12 -10.26 17.71 21.43
N ALA A 13 -10.07 17.80 20.11
CA ALA A 13 -10.17 16.63 19.23
C ALA A 13 -9.09 15.59 19.54
N ASP A 14 -7.85 16.03 19.80
CA ASP A 14 -6.74 15.17 20.22
C ASP A 14 -7.05 14.44 21.52
N GLU A 15 -7.51 15.18 22.55
CA GLU A 15 -7.96 14.59 23.82
C GLU A 15 -9.07 13.55 23.62
N LEU A 16 -10.06 13.86 22.78
CA LEU A 16 -11.15 12.93 22.48
C LEU A 16 -10.64 11.66 21.79
N PHE A 17 -9.75 11.77 20.81
CA PHE A 17 -9.16 10.59 20.17
C PHE A 17 -8.36 9.72 21.15
N GLN A 18 -7.64 10.33 22.10
CA GLN A 18 -6.94 9.60 23.16
C GLN A 18 -7.91 8.85 24.07
N ILE A 19 -9.08 9.42 24.37
CA ILE A 19 -10.15 8.73 25.11
C ILE A 19 -10.74 7.59 24.27
N LEU A 20 -11.00 7.82 22.98
CA LEU A 20 -11.58 6.82 22.08
C LEU A 20 -10.66 5.61 21.90
N THR A 21 -9.34 5.82 21.74
CA THR A 21 -8.38 4.71 21.63
C THR A 21 -8.29 3.85 22.89
N LYS A 22 -8.66 4.39 24.05
CA LYS A 22 -8.76 3.63 25.31
C LYS A 22 -10.10 2.90 25.43
N LYS A 23 -11.22 3.60 25.21
CA LYS A 23 -12.58 3.03 25.37
C LYS A 23 -12.96 2.04 24.26
N PHE A 24 -12.47 2.27 23.06
CA PHE A 24 -12.79 1.50 21.85
C PHE A 24 -11.50 0.93 21.22
N SER A 25 -10.56 0.49 22.07
CA SER A 25 -9.24 -0.04 21.65
C SER A 25 -9.35 -1.23 20.70
N GLN A 26 -10.45 -1.97 20.75
CA GLN A 26 -10.75 -3.10 19.86
C GLN A 26 -11.24 -2.69 18.46
N SER A 27 -11.43 -1.39 18.18
CA SER A 27 -11.88 -0.89 16.88
C SER A 27 -10.69 -0.39 16.04
N PRO A 28 -10.30 -1.08 14.96
CA PRO A 28 -9.23 -0.61 14.07
C PRO A 28 -9.49 0.78 13.48
N THR A 29 -10.77 1.12 13.25
CA THR A 29 -11.18 2.41 12.68
C THR A 29 -10.79 3.57 13.59
N VAL A 30 -10.87 3.42 14.91
CA VAL A 30 -10.49 4.49 15.85
C VAL A 30 -9.00 4.81 15.74
N TRP A 31 -8.15 3.79 15.63
CA TRP A 31 -6.70 3.96 15.46
C TRP A 31 -6.35 4.64 14.14
N VAL A 32 -6.99 4.22 13.04
CA VAL A 32 -6.75 4.79 11.71
C VAL A 32 -7.22 6.24 11.63
N ASN A 33 -8.40 6.56 12.18
CA ASN A 33 -8.92 7.92 12.19
C ASN A 33 -8.06 8.85 13.03
N TYR A 34 -7.53 8.37 14.16
CA TYR A 34 -6.63 9.17 14.97
C TYR A 34 -5.28 9.39 14.28
N ALA A 35 -4.71 8.35 13.66
CA ALA A 35 -3.52 8.50 12.83
C ALA A 35 -3.75 9.50 11.69
N HIS A 36 -4.87 9.39 10.96
CA HIS A 36 -5.22 10.34 9.91
C HIS A 36 -5.28 11.79 10.41
N PHE A 37 -5.90 12.04 11.58
CA PHE A 37 -5.95 13.36 12.20
C PHE A 37 -4.54 13.89 12.57
N LEU A 38 -3.69 13.03 13.14
CA LEU A 38 -2.31 13.41 13.47
C LEU A 38 -1.48 13.74 12.23
N PHE A 39 -1.67 12.99 11.15
CA PHE A 39 -0.94 13.16 9.90
C PHE A 39 -1.42 14.33 9.04
N ASN A 40 -2.71 14.70 9.09
CA ASN A 40 -3.27 15.72 8.19
C ASN A 40 -3.68 17.02 8.87
N THR A 41 -3.97 16.99 10.18
CA THR A 41 -4.52 18.16 10.87
C THR A 41 -3.55 18.73 11.90
N LEU A 42 -2.91 17.86 12.68
CA LEU A 42 -1.98 18.30 13.73
C LEU A 42 -0.51 18.38 13.29
N GLY A 43 -0.17 17.92 12.08
CA GLY A 43 1.22 17.88 11.62
C GLY A 43 2.16 17.11 12.56
N SER A 44 1.64 16.06 13.19
CA SER A 44 2.35 15.23 14.17
C SER A 44 2.47 13.78 13.70
N PRO A 45 3.10 13.51 12.53
CA PRO A 45 3.12 12.17 11.94
C PRO A 45 3.85 11.16 12.83
N ASP A 46 4.85 11.55 13.63
CA ASP A 46 5.54 10.66 14.57
C ASP A 46 4.62 10.12 15.67
N ARG A 47 3.71 10.96 16.19
CA ARG A 47 2.67 10.50 17.09
C ARG A 47 1.73 9.53 16.39
N GLY A 48 1.39 9.79 15.13
CA GLY A 48 0.57 8.90 14.31
C GLY A 48 1.24 7.54 14.12
N ARG A 49 2.53 7.51 13.77
CA ARG A 49 3.33 6.28 13.59
C ARG A 49 3.40 5.46 14.86
N ALA A 50 3.54 6.10 16.02
CA ALA A 50 3.54 5.43 17.32
C ALA A 50 2.20 4.72 17.66
N LEU A 51 1.11 5.02 16.95
CA LEU A 51 -0.17 4.34 17.15
C LEU A 51 -0.19 2.92 16.60
N LEU A 52 0.55 2.63 15.52
CA LEU A 52 0.53 1.29 14.91
C LEU A 52 0.94 0.17 15.89
N PRO A 53 2.12 0.23 16.54
CA PRO A 53 2.52 -0.80 17.51
C PRO A 53 1.54 -0.92 18.69
N ARG A 54 0.99 0.21 19.17
CA ARG A 54 -0.01 0.22 20.26
C ARG A 54 -1.32 -0.43 19.84
N ALA A 55 -1.76 -0.16 18.61
CA ALA A 55 -2.96 -0.75 18.05
C ALA A 55 -2.79 -2.26 17.86
N THR A 56 -1.63 -2.73 17.38
CA THR A 56 -1.35 -4.17 17.23
C THR A 56 -1.28 -4.92 18.58
N GLN A 57 -0.88 -4.25 19.66
CA GLN A 57 -0.95 -4.82 21.01
C GLN A 57 -2.39 -4.92 21.53
N SER A 58 -3.26 -4.01 21.10
CA SER A 58 -4.66 -3.97 21.56
C SER A 58 -5.56 -4.89 20.74
N LEU A 59 -5.32 -5.01 19.43
CA LEU A 59 -6.21 -5.66 18.48
C LEU A 59 -5.85 -7.13 18.23
N PRO A 60 -6.83 -7.97 17.86
CA PRO A 60 -6.58 -9.37 17.55
C PRO A 60 -5.75 -9.56 16.25
N PRO A 61 -4.95 -10.64 16.14
CA PRO A 61 -3.96 -10.82 15.07
C PRO A 61 -4.49 -10.70 13.62
N HIS A 62 -5.71 -11.15 13.36
CA HIS A 62 -6.30 -11.12 12.02
C HIS A 62 -6.52 -9.69 11.48
N THR A 63 -6.52 -8.68 12.36
CA THR A 63 -6.66 -7.27 11.99
C THR A 63 -5.33 -6.60 11.65
N HIS A 64 -4.20 -7.18 12.06
CA HIS A 64 -2.89 -6.52 12.01
C HIS A 64 -2.45 -6.20 10.58
N LEU A 65 -2.63 -7.13 9.64
CA LEU A 65 -2.26 -6.91 8.24
C LEU A 65 -3.12 -5.80 7.58
N PRO A 66 -4.48 -5.86 7.60
CA PRO A 66 -5.30 -4.77 7.10
C PRO A 66 -4.99 -3.41 7.75
N LEU A 67 -4.71 -3.40 9.06
CA LEU A 67 -4.33 -2.18 9.77
C LEU A 67 -2.99 -1.63 9.29
N THR A 68 -1.97 -2.49 9.16
CA THR A 68 -0.64 -2.12 8.68
C THR A 68 -0.70 -1.50 7.28
N LEU A 69 -1.50 -2.09 6.38
CA LEU A 69 -1.71 -1.55 5.02
C LEU A 69 -2.40 -0.19 5.03
N LYS A 70 -3.35 0.05 5.95
CA LYS A 70 -3.98 1.38 6.12
C LYS A 70 -2.98 2.42 6.61
N PHE A 71 -2.10 2.06 7.54
CA PHE A 71 -1.03 2.95 8.00
C PHE A 71 0.02 3.23 6.91
N ALA A 72 0.39 2.22 6.12
CA ALA A 72 1.23 2.43 4.95
C ALA A 72 0.56 3.41 3.97
N ALA A 73 -0.72 3.23 3.67
CA ALA A 73 -1.46 4.14 2.79
C ALA A 73 -1.57 5.57 3.34
N LEU A 74 -1.63 5.77 4.66
CA LEU A 74 -1.60 7.11 5.27
C LEU A 74 -0.30 7.85 4.98
N GLU A 75 0.84 7.16 4.99
CA GLU A 75 2.14 7.75 4.66
C GLU A 75 2.20 8.25 3.20
N PHE A 76 1.47 7.62 2.27
CA PHE A 76 1.37 8.10 0.88
C PHE A 76 0.41 9.27 0.71
N ARG A 77 -0.73 9.25 1.42
CA ARG A 77 -1.88 10.11 1.11
C ARG A 77 -1.97 11.37 1.95
N SER A 78 -1.24 11.44 3.06
CA SER A 78 -1.40 12.52 4.03
C SER A 78 -0.43 13.65 3.81
N GLU A 79 -0.84 14.88 4.16
CA GLU A 79 -0.03 16.10 3.99
C GLU A 79 1.34 16.01 4.68
N HIS A 80 1.39 15.45 5.88
CA HIS A 80 2.64 15.25 6.64
C HIS A 80 3.13 13.78 6.61
N GLY A 81 2.67 12.99 5.63
CA GLY A 81 3.14 11.63 5.40
C GLY A 81 4.48 11.57 4.66
N SER A 82 5.09 10.38 4.62
CA SER A 82 6.28 10.11 3.82
C SER A 82 6.07 8.87 2.94
N PRO A 83 5.87 9.02 1.61
CA PRO A 83 5.70 7.88 0.70
C PRO A 83 6.79 6.82 0.84
N GLU A 84 8.04 7.23 1.10
CA GLU A 84 9.16 6.31 1.31
C GLU A 84 9.00 5.40 2.54
N ARG A 85 8.43 5.93 3.63
CA ARG A 85 8.04 5.10 4.78
C ARG A 85 6.91 4.16 4.44
N GLY A 86 5.94 4.62 3.65
CA GLY A 86 4.89 3.78 3.09
C GLY A 86 5.46 2.59 2.33
N ARG A 87 6.41 2.84 1.41
CA ARG A 87 7.15 1.79 0.68
C ARG A 87 7.85 0.82 1.61
N THR A 88 8.59 1.33 2.60
CA THR A 88 9.28 0.49 3.60
C THR A 88 8.30 -0.47 4.30
N ILE A 89 7.11 -0.01 4.67
CA ILE A 89 6.08 -0.86 5.28
C ILE A 89 5.57 -1.91 4.29
N PHE A 90 5.29 -1.52 3.04
CA PHE A 90 4.88 -2.46 1.99
C PHE A 90 5.95 -3.51 1.71
N GLU A 91 7.24 -3.15 1.69
CA GLU A 91 8.34 -4.11 1.52
C GLU A 91 8.36 -5.15 2.64
N GLY A 92 8.18 -4.73 3.90
CA GLY A 92 8.08 -5.66 5.03
C GLY A 92 6.88 -6.62 4.92
N VAL A 93 5.73 -6.12 4.45
CA VAL A 93 4.54 -6.94 4.20
C VAL A 93 4.80 -7.91 3.03
N LEU A 94 5.32 -7.43 1.91
CA LEU A 94 5.54 -8.21 0.71
C LEU A 94 6.65 -9.24 0.87
N ALA A 95 7.63 -9.03 1.75
CA ALA A 95 8.61 -10.04 2.12
C ALA A 95 7.96 -11.32 2.66
N LYS A 96 6.83 -11.19 3.39
CA LYS A 96 6.08 -12.33 3.93
C LYS A 96 4.96 -12.83 3.02
N TRP A 97 4.30 -11.94 2.30
CA TRP A 97 3.10 -12.27 1.50
C TRP A 97 3.25 -11.93 0.01
N ASN A 98 4.42 -12.21 -0.60
CA ASN A 98 4.73 -11.83 -1.98
C ASN A 98 3.73 -12.38 -3.04
N LYS A 99 3.08 -13.53 -2.83
CA LYS A 99 2.09 -14.07 -3.79
C LYS A 99 0.71 -13.41 -3.71
N ARG A 100 0.48 -12.50 -2.76
CA ARG A 100 -0.80 -11.79 -2.60
C ARG A 100 -0.90 -10.58 -3.52
N LEU A 101 -1.44 -10.80 -4.72
CA LEU A 101 -1.62 -9.77 -5.74
C LEU A 101 -2.53 -8.61 -5.30
N ASP A 102 -3.42 -8.82 -4.33
CA ASP A 102 -4.26 -7.77 -3.80
C ASP A 102 -3.47 -6.73 -2.98
N ILE A 103 -2.37 -7.14 -2.33
CA ILE A 103 -1.45 -6.22 -1.63
C ILE A 103 -0.63 -5.44 -2.66
N TRP A 104 -0.12 -6.11 -3.69
CA TRP A 104 0.57 -5.45 -4.81
C TRP A 104 -0.34 -4.45 -5.53
N GLY A 105 -1.62 -4.79 -5.72
CA GLY A 105 -2.62 -3.89 -6.30
C GLY A 105 -2.77 -2.61 -5.50
N GLN A 106 -2.81 -2.71 -4.15
CA GLN A 106 -2.89 -1.54 -3.27
C GLN A 106 -1.62 -0.67 -3.37
N LEU A 107 -0.42 -1.27 -3.35
CA LEU A 107 0.83 -0.52 -3.53
C LEU A 107 0.84 0.18 -4.89
N LEU A 108 0.47 -0.53 -5.96
CA LEU A 108 0.42 0.00 -7.31
C LEU A 108 -0.54 1.21 -7.41
N ASP A 109 -1.72 1.12 -6.82
CA ASP A 109 -2.68 2.23 -6.77
C ASP A 109 -2.12 3.47 -6.04
N LEU A 110 -1.32 3.26 -4.99
CA LEU A 110 -0.68 4.34 -4.26
C LEU A 110 0.46 4.98 -5.07
N GLU A 111 1.29 4.17 -5.72
CA GLU A 111 2.39 4.69 -6.56
C GLU A 111 1.88 5.40 -7.81
N ILE A 112 0.81 4.90 -8.44
CA ILE A 112 0.15 5.60 -9.56
C ILE A 112 -0.29 6.99 -9.13
N LYS A 113 -0.86 7.13 -7.93
CA LYS A 113 -1.25 8.43 -7.38
C LYS A 113 -0.06 9.30 -6.99
N ALA A 114 1.05 8.70 -6.55
CA ALA A 114 2.29 9.42 -6.27
C ALA A 114 2.95 9.97 -7.55
N GLY A 115 2.69 9.35 -8.71
CA GLY A 115 2.95 9.92 -10.03
C GLY A 115 4.31 9.58 -10.64
N ASP A 116 5.19 8.87 -9.93
CA ASP A 116 6.47 8.42 -10.49
C ASP A 116 6.28 7.18 -11.37
N LYS A 117 6.28 7.39 -12.68
CA LYS A 117 6.13 6.34 -13.70
C LYS A 117 7.22 5.27 -13.61
N SER A 118 8.43 5.60 -13.18
CA SER A 118 9.53 4.64 -13.04
C SER A 118 9.22 3.65 -11.91
N ILE A 119 8.76 4.16 -10.77
CA ILE A 119 8.39 3.33 -9.62
C ILE A 119 7.18 2.45 -9.95
N VAL A 120 6.15 3.01 -10.61
CA VAL A 120 4.97 2.26 -11.05
C VAL A 120 5.36 1.07 -11.95
N ARG A 121 6.23 1.30 -12.93
CA ARG A 121 6.77 0.22 -13.77
C ARG A 121 7.54 -0.81 -12.97
N GLY A 122 8.35 -0.37 -12.01
CA GLY A 122 9.07 -1.25 -11.09
C GLY A 122 8.13 -2.18 -10.31
N VAL A 123 6.99 -1.69 -9.83
CA VAL A 123 5.98 -2.52 -9.16
C VAL A 123 5.41 -3.58 -10.10
N PHE A 124 5.06 -3.21 -11.33
CA PHE A 124 4.57 -4.17 -12.32
C PHE A 124 5.61 -5.25 -12.64
N GLU A 125 6.85 -4.84 -12.90
CA GLU A 125 7.97 -5.72 -13.24
C GLU A 125 8.29 -6.72 -12.12
N ARG A 126 8.26 -6.27 -10.86
CA ARG A 126 8.51 -7.12 -9.70
C ARG A 126 7.49 -8.24 -9.58
N VAL A 127 6.21 -7.94 -9.79
CA VAL A 127 5.15 -8.97 -9.76
C VAL A 127 5.30 -9.97 -10.89
N ALA A 128 5.68 -9.53 -12.09
CA ALA A 128 5.91 -10.43 -13.23
C ALA A 128 7.03 -11.46 -12.96
N ARG A 129 7.98 -11.14 -12.07
CA ARG A 129 9.09 -12.03 -11.68
C ARG A 129 8.74 -13.01 -10.56
N ILE A 130 7.55 -12.93 -9.97
CA ILE A 130 7.15 -13.81 -8.87
C ILE A 130 6.91 -15.23 -9.40
N LYS A 131 7.69 -16.18 -8.91
CA LYS A 131 7.54 -17.60 -9.24
C LYS A 131 6.26 -18.18 -8.63
N GLY A 132 5.56 -19.02 -9.39
CA GLY A 132 4.37 -19.75 -8.92
C GLY A 132 3.11 -18.89 -8.78
N LEU A 133 2.99 -17.79 -9.53
CA LEU A 133 1.74 -17.06 -9.65
C LEU A 133 0.66 -17.90 -10.37
N LYS A 134 -0.58 -17.79 -9.88
CA LYS A 134 -1.73 -18.42 -10.54
C LYS A 134 -2.02 -17.71 -11.88
N PRO A 135 -2.38 -18.45 -12.95
CA PRO A 135 -2.46 -17.89 -14.29
C PRO A 135 -3.59 -16.86 -14.43
N LYS A 136 -4.72 -17.06 -13.75
CA LYS A 136 -5.78 -16.06 -13.67
C LYS A 136 -5.29 -14.73 -13.09
N GLY A 137 -4.46 -14.79 -12.04
CA GLY A 137 -3.88 -13.61 -11.41
C GLY A 137 -2.85 -12.90 -12.29
N ALA A 138 -1.93 -13.66 -12.88
CA ALA A 138 -0.93 -13.12 -13.80
C ALA A 138 -1.56 -12.47 -15.04
N LYS A 139 -2.57 -13.12 -15.65
CA LYS A 139 -3.32 -12.56 -16.77
C LYS A 139 -3.97 -11.22 -16.42
N GLY A 140 -4.61 -11.13 -15.25
CA GLY A 140 -5.19 -9.88 -14.76
C GLY A 140 -4.14 -8.79 -14.54
N TRP A 141 -2.97 -9.17 -14.02
CA TRP A 141 -1.86 -8.26 -13.81
C TRP A 141 -1.27 -7.71 -15.11
N PHE A 142 -0.97 -8.56 -16.10
CA PHE A 142 -0.48 -8.13 -17.41
C PHE A 142 -1.48 -7.29 -18.18
N LYS A 143 -2.77 -7.61 -18.09
CA LYS A 143 -3.83 -6.77 -18.67
C LYS A 143 -3.78 -5.36 -18.08
N ARG A 144 -3.74 -5.25 -16.76
CA ARG A 144 -3.65 -3.96 -16.05
C ARG A 144 -2.39 -3.18 -16.42
N TRP A 145 -1.24 -3.86 -16.54
CA TRP A 145 0.02 -3.22 -16.95
C TRP A 145 -0.06 -2.68 -18.37
N SER A 146 -0.55 -3.49 -19.32
CA SER A 146 -0.74 -3.07 -20.70
C SER A 146 -1.67 -1.86 -20.83
N GLU A 147 -2.80 -1.87 -20.11
CA GLU A 147 -3.74 -0.74 -20.07
C GLU A 147 -3.08 0.53 -19.51
N TRP A 148 -2.25 0.40 -18.47
CA TRP A 148 -1.54 1.53 -17.90
C TRP A 148 -0.50 2.12 -18.88
N GLU A 149 0.29 1.29 -19.56
CA GLU A 149 1.30 1.75 -20.55
C GLU A 149 0.66 2.38 -21.79
N LYS A 150 -0.55 1.96 -22.20
CA LYS A 150 -1.29 2.63 -23.30
C LYS A 150 -1.56 4.11 -23.01
N VAL A 151 -1.78 4.44 -21.73
CA VAL A 151 -2.09 5.82 -21.30
C VAL A 151 -0.83 6.58 -20.89
N ASN A 152 0.15 5.89 -20.29
CA ASN A 152 1.28 6.55 -19.61
C ASN A 152 2.64 6.35 -20.27
N GLY A 153 2.72 5.43 -21.23
CA GLY A 153 3.94 4.99 -21.88
C GLY A 153 3.99 5.30 -23.38
N ASP A 154 4.80 4.51 -24.07
CA ASP A 154 5.03 4.61 -25.51
C ASP A 154 4.96 3.22 -26.16
N LYS A 155 5.20 3.15 -27.47
CA LYS A 155 5.17 1.89 -28.20
C LYS A 155 6.20 0.88 -27.65
N LYS A 156 7.39 1.35 -27.27
CA LYS A 156 8.49 0.51 -26.77
C LYS A 156 8.14 -0.09 -25.40
N SER A 157 7.54 0.69 -24.50
CA SER A 157 7.12 0.18 -23.20
C SER A 157 5.98 -0.83 -23.34
N GLN A 158 5.04 -0.62 -24.26
CA GLN A 158 3.98 -1.58 -24.56
C GLN A 158 4.52 -2.90 -25.14
N GLU A 159 5.46 -2.83 -26.08
CA GLU A 159 6.15 -4.00 -26.63
C GLU A 159 6.91 -4.77 -25.55
N LYS A 160 7.56 -4.07 -24.62
CA LYS A 160 8.22 -4.68 -23.45
C LYS A 160 7.23 -5.48 -22.60
N VAL A 161 6.05 -4.93 -22.30
CA VAL A 161 5.02 -5.65 -21.54
C VAL A 161 4.56 -6.91 -22.29
N ALA A 162 4.34 -6.82 -23.60
CA ALA A 162 3.95 -7.96 -24.42
C ALA A 162 5.01 -9.06 -24.41
N ALA A 163 6.30 -8.70 -24.55
CA ALA A 163 7.41 -9.64 -24.50
C ALA A 163 7.50 -10.35 -23.15
N ILE A 164 7.40 -9.61 -22.04
CA ILE A 164 7.42 -10.19 -20.68
C ILE A 164 6.22 -11.11 -20.46
N ALA A 165 5.04 -10.73 -20.93
CA ALA A 165 3.85 -11.57 -20.81
C ALA A 165 3.98 -12.88 -21.61
N ALA A 166 4.50 -12.82 -22.84
CA ALA A 166 4.76 -14.00 -23.67
C ALA A 166 5.77 -14.95 -23.02
N GLU A 167 6.87 -14.40 -22.48
CA GLU A 167 7.88 -15.16 -21.75
C GLU A 167 7.31 -15.83 -20.49
N TRP A 168 6.46 -15.12 -19.75
CA TRP A 168 5.80 -15.68 -18.58
C TRP A 168 4.90 -16.88 -18.93
N VAL A 169 4.22 -16.84 -20.09
CA VAL A 169 3.39 -17.96 -20.57
C VAL A 169 4.26 -19.15 -20.99
N ARG A 170 5.33 -18.93 -21.76
CA ARG A 170 6.26 -19.98 -22.20
C ARG A 170 6.93 -20.70 -21.02
N SER A 171 7.50 -19.94 -20.08
CA SER A 171 8.16 -20.52 -18.89
C SER A 171 7.22 -21.29 -17.96
N ARG A 172 5.92 -21.17 -18.18
CA ARG A 172 4.89 -21.92 -17.46
C ARG A 172 4.53 -23.22 -18.17
N SER A 173 4.39 -23.21 -19.50
CA SER A 173 4.09 -24.44 -20.26
C SER A 173 5.22 -25.44 -20.14
N GLU A 174 6.48 -24.99 -20.25
CA GLU A 174 7.66 -25.87 -20.11
C GLU A 174 7.69 -26.60 -18.75
N LYS A 175 7.28 -25.93 -17.66
CA LYS A 175 7.20 -26.56 -16.34
C LYS A 175 6.04 -27.53 -16.16
N GLN A 176 4.99 -27.36 -16.94
CA GLN A 176 3.88 -28.30 -16.92
C GLN A 176 4.27 -29.59 -17.65
N ASP A 177 5.04 -29.46 -18.73
CA ASP A 177 5.55 -30.58 -19.52
C ASP A 177 6.68 -31.35 -18.78
N ASP A 178 7.48 -30.69 -17.92
CA ASP A 178 8.51 -31.32 -17.09
C ASP A 178 7.96 -32.06 -15.84
N GLU A 179 6.71 -31.78 -15.44
CA GLU A 179 6.05 -32.35 -14.25
C GLU A 179 5.07 -33.52 -14.60
N GLU A 180 4.82 -33.77 -15.90
CA GLU A 180 4.04 -34.91 -16.43
C GLU A 180 4.95 -36.08 -16.84
#